data_AF-A0A3M0Z8T2-F1
#
_entry.id   AF-A0A3M0Z8T2-F1
#
_cell.length_a   1.000
_cell.length_b   1.000
_cell.length_c   1.000
_cell.angle_alpha   90.00
_cell.angle_beta   90.00
_cell.angle_gamma   90.00
#
_symmetry.space_group_name_H-M   'P 1'
#
loop_
_entity.id
_entity.type
_entity.pdbx_description
1 polymer ?
#
loop_
_entity_poly.entity_id
_entity_poly.type
_entity_poly.pdbx_seq_one_letter_code
_entity_poly.pdbx_strand_id
1 'polypeptide(L)'
;MHNLNQRERILRAAVAAALIGTPFLVEGPVHGLAWLPLLGIYPALTAWLGWDPIKGALARPARRPIPRGEAANEPRYSPGRGEEGQRRRAA
;
A
#
# COMPACT_ATOMS: atom_id res chain seq x y z
N MET A 1 -5.72 -0.28 -0.31
CA MET A 1 -5.33 -0.38 1.10
C MET A 1 -4.95 -1.82 1.39
N HIS A 2 -3.72 -2.10 1.82
CA HIS A 2 -3.27 -3.46 2.13
C HIS A 2 -3.40 -3.66 3.65
N ASN A 3 -4.40 -4.43 4.09
CA ASN A 3 -4.56 -4.78 5.50
C ASN A 3 -3.45 -5.76 5.90
N LEU A 4 -2.82 -5.53 7.05
CA LEU A 4 -1.81 -6.44 7.59
C LEU A 4 -2.49 -7.71 8.11
N ASN A 5 -1.92 -8.86 7.74
CA ASN A 5 -2.33 -10.13 8.33
C ASN A 5 -2.05 -10.14 9.85
N GLN A 6 -2.86 -10.85 10.62
CA GLN A 6 -2.76 -10.86 12.09
C GLN A 6 -1.37 -11.28 12.59
N ARG A 7 -0.72 -12.22 11.89
CA ARG A 7 0.67 -12.63 12.17
C ARG A 7 1.67 -11.48 11.99
N GLU A 8 1.52 -10.65 10.97
CA GLU A 8 2.41 -9.49 10.74
C GLU A 8 2.21 -8.41 11.79
N ARG A 9 0.99 -8.21 12.28
CA ARG A 9 0.72 -7.29 13.40
C ARG A 9 1.42 -7.75 14.67
N ILE A 10 1.36 -9.05 14.99
CA ILE A 10 2.03 -9.63 16.16
C ILE A 10 3.55 -9.49 16.04
N LEU A 11 4.14 -9.80 14.87
CA LEU A 11 5.58 -9.65 14.64
C LEU A 11 6.04 -8.20 14.82
N ARG A 12 5.29 -7.23 14.29
CA ARG A 12 5.61 -5.81 14.46
C ARG A 12 5.46 -5.35 15.90
N ALA A 13 4.43 -5.82 16.61
CA ALA A 13 4.28 -5.53 18.03
C ALA A 13 5.45 -6.08 18.85
N ALA A 14 5.92 -7.30 18.54
CA ALA A 14 7.08 -7.90 19.20
C ALA A 14 8.37 -7.11 18.92
N VAL A 15 8.59 -6.70 17.66
CA VAL A 15 9.74 -5.87 17.28
C VAL A 15 9.69 -4.51 17.98
N ALA A 16 8.52 -3.87 18.01
CA ALA A 16 8.33 -2.60 18.72
C ALA A 16 8.60 -2.74 20.23
N ALA A 17 8.07 -3.80 20.86
CA ALA A 17 8.32 -4.08 22.27
C ALA A 17 9.80 -4.31 22.56
N ALA A 18 10.52 -5.02 21.69
CA ALA A 18 11.96 -5.19 21.82
C ALA A 18 12.69 -3.84 21.70
N LEU A 19 12.43 -3.06 20.65
CA LEU A 19 13.11 -1.78 20.43
C LEU A 19 12.85 -0.77 21.56
N ILE A 20 11.61 -0.70 22.06
CA ILE A 20 11.25 0.22 23.14
C ILE A 20 11.73 -0.29 24.49
N GLY A 21 11.66 -1.61 24.73
CA GLY A 21 11.99 -2.22 26.01
C GLY A 21 13.50 -2.37 26.27
N THR A 22 14.30 -2.59 25.24
CA THR A 22 15.76 -2.86 25.37
C THR A 22 16.51 -1.80 26.20
N PRO A 23 16.29 -0.48 26.02
CA PRO A 23 16.98 0.54 26.80
C PRO A 23 16.70 0.49 28.30
N PHE A 24 15.57 -0.08 28.71
CA PHE A 24 15.19 -0.20 30.13
C PHE A 24 15.80 -1.43 30.81
N LEU A 25 16.38 -2.36 30.04
CA LEU A 25 17.02 -3.57 30.56
C LEU A 25 18.54 -3.41 30.75
N VAL A 26 19.10 -2.27 30.33
CA VAL A 26 20.54 -2.01 30.38
C VAL A 26 20.84 -1.08 31.55
N GLU A 27 21.61 -1.56 32.51
CA GLU A 27 22.17 -0.74 33.58
C GLU A 27 23.48 -0.11 33.08
N GLY A 28 23.45 1.19 32.77
CA GLY A 28 24.63 1.91 32.27
C GLY A 28 24.28 3.10 31.39
N PRO A 29 25.30 3.80 30.85
CA PRO A 29 25.05 5.01 30.08
C PRO A 29 24.43 4.66 28.72
N VAL A 30 23.18 5.09 28.55
CA VAL A 30 22.22 4.63 27.53
C VAL A 30 22.52 5.13 26.10
N HIS A 31 23.51 6.02 25.92
CA HIS A 31 23.97 6.60 24.65
C HIS A 31 23.14 6.27 23.40
N GLY A 32 23.63 5.35 22.56
CA GLY A 32 23.01 4.95 21.31
C GLY A 32 21.69 4.19 21.48
N LEU A 33 21.47 3.55 22.63
CA LEU A 33 20.21 2.84 22.92
C LEU A 33 19.04 3.81 23.09
N ALA A 34 19.28 5.08 23.45
CA ALA A 34 18.22 6.09 23.53
C ALA A 34 17.50 6.33 22.19
N TRP A 35 18.10 5.93 21.06
CA TRP A 35 17.48 6.02 19.74
C TRP A 35 16.57 4.82 19.40
N LEU A 36 16.70 3.70 20.10
CA LEU A 36 15.89 2.50 19.83
C LEU A 36 14.38 2.74 20.00
N PRO A 37 13.90 3.45 21.04
CA PRO A 37 12.47 3.73 21.18
C PRO A 37 11.93 4.56 20.02
N LEU A 38 12.70 5.53 19.51
CA LEU A 38 12.34 6.34 18.35
C LEU A 38 12.15 5.48 17.09
N LEU A 39 13.03 4.51 16.87
CA LEU A 39 12.89 3.53 15.78
C LEU A 39 11.70 2.57 16.02
N GLY A 40 11.39 2.26 17.27
CA GLY A 40 10.28 1.40 17.67
C GLY A 40 8.88 2.00 17.45
N ILE A 41 8.76 3.33 17.32
CA ILE A 41 7.48 4.01 17.09
C ILE A 41 6.82 3.54 15.79
N TYR A 42 7.60 3.38 14.71
CA TYR A 42 7.06 2.98 13.41
C TYR A 42 6.43 1.57 13.42
N PRO A 43 7.12 0.50 13.86
CA PRO A 43 6.49 -0.81 13.99
C PRO A 43 5.34 -0.82 15.01
N ALA A 44 5.41 -0.01 16.09
CA ALA A 44 4.30 0.10 17.06
C ALA A 44 3.03 0.66 16.41
N LEU A 45 3.15 1.78 15.69
CA LEU A 45 2.03 2.41 15.00
C LEU A 45 1.45 1.48 13.93
N THR A 46 2.30 0.86 13.10
CA THR A 46 1.80 -0.04 12.04
C THR A 46 1.18 -1.33 12.59
N ALA A 47 1.64 -1.84 13.74
CA ALA A 47 0.98 -2.94 14.45
C ALA A 47 -0.39 -2.52 14.97
N TRP A 48 -0.48 -1.33 15.57
CA TRP A 48 -1.70 -0.82 16.19
C TRP A 48 -2.77 -0.50 15.15
N LEU A 49 -2.43 0.30 14.14
CA LEU A 49 -3.33 0.64 13.03
C LEU A 49 -3.65 -0.55 12.12
N GLY A 50 -2.83 -1.61 12.13
CA GLY A 50 -3.05 -2.78 11.27
C GLY A 50 -2.88 -2.49 9.78
N TRP A 51 -2.25 -1.37 9.45
CA TRP A 51 -1.99 -0.91 8.09
C TRP A 51 -0.54 -0.44 7.96
N ASP A 52 0.05 -0.70 6.79
CA ASP A 52 1.41 -0.27 6.47
C ASP A 52 1.42 0.69 5.25
N PRO A 53 1.78 1.98 5.45
CA PRO A 53 1.88 2.96 4.36
C PRO A 53 2.96 2.60 3.34
N ILE A 54 4.08 2.01 3.78
CA ILE A 54 5.23 1.71 2.92
C ILE A 54 4.88 0.56 1.99
N LYS A 55 4.24 -0.50 2.50
CA LYS A 55 3.72 -1.58 1.66
C LYS A 55 2.68 -1.08 0.66
N GLY A 56 1.82 -0.14 1.07
CA GLY A 56 0.85 0.48 0.18
C GLY A 56 1.50 1.31 -0.94
N ALA A 57 2.58 2.02 -0.64
CA ALA A 57 3.31 2.85 -1.61
C ALA A 57 4.21 2.04 -2.55
N LEU A 58 4.84 0.96 -2.05
CA LEU A 58 5.69 0.06 -2.85
C LEU A 58 4.87 -0.91 -3.71
N ALA A 59 3.62 -1.18 -3.33
CA ALA A 59 2.66 -1.85 -4.18
C ALA A 59 2.26 -0.91 -5.32
N ARG A 60 3.10 -0.82 -6.36
CA ARG A 60 2.70 -0.25 -7.65
C ARG A 60 1.35 -0.85 -8.04
N PRO A 61 0.37 -0.05 -8.51
CA PRO A 61 -0.85 -0.62 -9.03
C PRO A 61 -0.45 -1.52 -10.20
N ALA A 62 -0.57 -2.83 -10.00
CA ALA A 62 -0.59 -3.76 -11.11
C ALA A 62 -1.68 -3.23 -12.03
N ARG A 63 -1.29 -2.72 -13.21
CA ARG A 63 -2.25 -2.37 -14.26
C ARG A 63 -3.12 -3.61 -14.42
N ARG A 64 -4.36 -3.56 -13.93
CA ARG A 64 -5.30 -4.65 -14.19
C ARG A 64 -5.36 -4.78 -15.71
N PRO A 65 -5.09 -5.95 -16.29
CA PRO A 65 -5.39 -6.18 -17.69
C PRO A 65 -6.87 -5.86 -17.85
N ILE A 66 -7.20 -4.86 -18.67
CA ILE A 66 -8.59 -4.56 -18.98
C ILE A 66 -9.14 -5.87 -19.59
N PRO A 67 -10.15 -6.51 -18.99
CA PRO A 67 -10.72 -7.71 -19.58
C PRO A 67 -11.21 -7.33 -20.98
N ARG A 68 -10.64 -7.99 -22.00
CA ARG A 68 -10.81 -7.65 -23.42
C ARG A 68 -12.28 -7.67 -23.89
N GLY A 69 -13.19 -8.21 -23.07
CA GLY A 69 -14.63 -8.22 -23.29
C GLY A 69 -15.41 -7.05 -22.71
N GLU A 70 -14.87 -6.31 -21.73
CA GLU A 70 -15.59 -5.20 -21.07
C GLU A 70 -15.47 -3.89 -21.87
N ALA A 71 -14.32 -3.66 -22.52
CA ALA A 71 -14.11 -2.51 -23.40
C ALA A 71 -15.00 -2.53 -24.66
N ALA A 72 -15.54 -3.69 -25.02
CA ALA A 72 -16.47 -3.83 -26.13
C ALA A 72 -17.91 -3.44 -25.78
N ASN A 73 -18.24 -3.31 -24.50
CA ASN A 73 -19.59 -3.03 -24.00
C ASN A 73 -19.70 -1.65 -23.33
N GLU A 74 -18.66 -0.82 -23.41
CA GLU A 74 -18.78 0.58 -23.03
C GLU A 74 -19.67 1.33 -24.04
N PRO A 75 -20.76 1.99 -23.63
CA PRO A 75 -21.62 2.75 -24.54
C PRO A 75 -20.90 3.95 -25.20
N ARG A 76 -19.65 4.23 -24.81
CA ARG A 76 -18.79 5.23 -25.44
C ARG A 76 -18.04 4.72 -26.66
N TYR A 77 -17.93 3.40 -26.86
CA TYR A 77 -17.30 2.82 -28.04
C TYR A 77 -18.36 2.23 -28.97
N SER A 78 -18.94 3.08 -29.82
CA SER A 78 -19.75 2.65 -30.95
C SER A 78 -18.87 2.68 -32.20
N PRO A 79 -18.35 1.54 -32.70
CA PRO A 79 -17.44 1.53 -33.83
C PRO A 79 -18.12 1.90 -35.17
N GLY A 80 -19.42 2.20 -35.17
CA GLY A 80 -20.19 2.51 -36.38
C GLY A 80 -20.58 3.97 -36.61
N ARG A 81 -20.42 4.89 -35.64
CA ARG A 81 -20.95 6.27 -35.78
C ARG A 81 -19.97 7.25 -36.45
N GLY A 82 -18.70 6.90 -36.56
CA GLY A 82 -17.68 7.76 -37.19
C GLY A 82 -17.70 7.74 -38.73
N GLU A 83 -18.12 6.64 -39.34
CA GLU A 83 -18.00 6.46 -40.80
C GLU A 83 -19.19 7.03 -41.59
N GLU A 84 -20.40 7.03 -41.01
CA GLU A 84 -21.59 7.60 -41.68
C GLU A 84 -21.52 9.13 -41.79
N GLY A 85 -20.87 9.80 -40.83
CA GLY A 85 -20.67 11.25 -40.85
C GLY A 85 -19.69 11.73 -41.92
N GLN A 86 -18.69 10.91 -42.28
CA GLN A 86 -17.73 11.23 -43.33
C GLN A 86 -18.29 10.98 -44.73
N ARG A 87 -19.09 9.93 -44.94
CA ARG A 87 -19.71 9.66 -46.25
C ARG A 87 -20.73 10.71 -46.67
N ARG A 88 -21.45 11.31 -45.72
CA ARG A 88 -22.41 12.41 -46.02
C ARG A 88 -21.77 13.76 -46.31
N ARG A 89 -20.47 13.93 -46.05
CA ARG A 89 -19.71 15.15 -46.38
C ARG A 89 -18.91 15.03 -47.68
N ALA A 90 -18.89 13.84 -48.28
CA ALA A 90 -18.19 13.55 -49.53
C ALA A 90 -19.15 13.37 -50.73
N ALA A 91 -20.43 13.72 -50.56
CA ALA A 91 -21.46 13.72 -51.62
C ALA A 91 -22.02 15.13 -51.80
#